data_AF-A0A7J9M5B4-F1
#
_entry.id   AF-A0A7J9M5B4-F1
#
_cell.length_a   1.000
_cell.length_b   1.000
_cell.length_c   1.000
_cell.angle_alpha   90.00
_cell.angle_beta   90.00
_cell.angle_gamma   90.00
#
_symmetry.space_group_name_H-M   'P 1'
#
loop_
_entity.id
_entity.type
_entity.pdbx_description
1 polymer ?
#
loop_
_entity_poly.entity_id
_entity_poly.type
_entity_poly.pdbx_seq_one_letter_code
_entity_poly.pdbx_strand_id
1 'polypeptide(L)'
;MIIFACIQIVLSQIPNFHNLSWLSILAAIMSFAYSSIGLGLSIAKVAGGEPVRTTLTGVTVGVDVSGSEKIWRTFQAIGDIAFAYAYSTVLVEIQARHDQIEPTREQINEESNHPRQWPDSKFITREHAVDIPCYGVYYLNLFRLVWRTAYVVVTAVAAMIFPFFNDFLGLIGAGSFWPLTVYFPIEMHIAQTNLPKYSFRWTWLKILSWACLIVSLIAAAGSVQGLIQSLKTYKPFQTQE
;
A
#
# COMPACT_ATOMS: atom_id res chain seq x y z
N MET A 1 -17.45 1.86 -7.56
CA MET A 1 -16.23 2.53 -8.08
C MET A 1 -16.47 3.99 -8.46
N ILE A 2 -17.53 4.33 -9.21
CA ILE A 2 -17.80 5.71 -9.63
C ILE A 2 -18.00 6.67 -8.44
N ILE A 3 -18.84 6.32 -7.47
CA ILE A 3 -19.06 7.15 -6.26
C ILE A 3 -17.76 7.38 -5.49
N PHE A 4 -16.93 6.34 -5.35
CA PHE A 4 -15.62 6.44 -4.70
C PHE A 4 -14.67 7.35 -5.47
N ALA A 5 -14.62 7.25 -6.81
CA ALA A 5 -13.82 8.14 -7.65
C ALA A 5 -14.29 9.60 -7.54
N CYS A 6 -15.61 9.86 -7.50
CA CYS A 6 -16.15 11.19 -7.26
C CYS A 6 -15.70 11.76 -5.91
N ILE A 7 -15.79 10.96 -4.84
CA ILE A 7 -15.33 11.35 -3.50
C ILE A 7 -13.81 11.62 -3.49
N GLN A 8 -13.01 10.78 -4.16
CA GLN A 8 -11.56 10.99 -4.29
C GLN A 8 -11.20 12.28 -5.04
N ILE A 9 -11.94 12.60 -6.10
CA ILE A 9 -11.76 13.86 -6.84
C ILE A 9 -12.07 15.07 -5.95
N VAL A 10 -13.10 14.99 -5.11
CA VAL A 10 -13.45 16.05 -4.14
C VAL A 10 -12.42 16.16 -3.03
N LEU A 11 -12.06 15.06 -2.37
CA LEU A 11 -11.01 15.03 -1.33
C LEU A 11 -9.66 15.47 -1.87
N SER A 12 -9.41 15.26 -3.15
CA SER A 12 -8.21 15.72 -3.82
C SER A 12 -8.06 17.24 -3.85
N GLN A 13 -9.16 17.99 -3.71
CA GLN A 13 -9.13 19.44 -3.73
C GLN A 13 -8.75 20.09 -2.39
N ILE A 14 -8.65 19.32 -1.31
CA ILE A 14 -8.39 19.87 0.03
C ILE A 14 -6.88 20.18 0.16
N PRO A 15 -6.48 21.46 0.28
CA PRO A 15 -5.07 21.85 0.29
C PRO A 15 -4.39 21.74 1.65
N ASN A 16 -5.15 21.61 2.76
CA ASN A 16 -4.65 21.81 4.11
C ASN A 16 -4.44 20.51 4.91
N PHE A 17 -3.20 20.22 5.27
CA PHE A 17 -2.78 19.04 6.05
C PHE A 17 -3.36 18.99 7.47
N HIS A 18 -3.68 20.13 8.09
CA HIS A 18 -4.21 20.18 9.46
C HIS A 18 -5.65 19.62 9.59
N ASN A 19 -6.40 19.57 8.49
CA ASN A 19 -7.76 18.99 8.43
C ASN A 19 -7.78 17.49 8.05
N LEU A 20 -6.61 16.87 7.82
CA LEU A 20 -6.54 15.47 7.37
C LEU A 20 -6.42 14.45 8.51
N SER A 21 -6.21 14.89 9.75
CA SER A 21 -6.15 14.01 10.94
C SER A 21 -7.46 13.22 11.15
N TRP A 22 -8.61 13.80 10.80
CA TRP A 22 -9.89 13.11 10.76
C TRP A 22 -9.91 11.91 9.80
N LEU A 23 -9.14 11.95 8.70
CA LEU A 23 -9.05 10.81 7.78
C LEU A 23 -8.39 9.59 8.43
N SER A 24 -7.45 9.80 9.35
CA SER A 24 -6.85 8.70 10.11
C SER A 24 -7.87 8.04 11.05
N ILE A 25 -8.76 8.84 11.67
CA ILE A 25 -9.85 8.33 12.51
C ILE A 25 -10.84 7.54 11.66
N LEU A 26 -11.24 8.07 10.50
CA LEU A 26 -12.11 7.38 9.56
C LEU A 26 -11.49 6.06 9.08
N ALA A 27 -10.20 6.07 8.73
CA ALA A 27 -9.47 4.87 8.33
C ALA A 27 -9.46 3.81 9.45
N ALA A 28 -9.27 4.22 10.70
CA ALA A 28 -9.33 3.32 11.86
C ALA A 28 -10.74 2.70 12.03
N ILE A 29 -11.79 3.51 11.92
CA ILE A 29 -13.19 3.04 11.97
C ILE A 29 -13.46 2.01 10.87
N MET A 30 -13.04 2.31 9.64
CA MET A 30 -13.23 1.38 8.51
C MET A 30 -12.47 0.07 8.71
N SER A 31 -11.22 0.12 9.19
CA SER A 31 -10.42 -1.09 9.49
C SER A 31 -11.10 -1.97 10.54
N PHE A 32 -11.64 -1.37 11.61
CA PHE A 32 -12.37 -2.10 12.63
C PHE A 32 -13.67 -2.70 12.08
N ALA A 33 -14.45 -1.90 11.33
CA ALA A 33 -15.69 -2.36 10.71
C ALA A 33 -15.46 -3.57 9.78
N TYR A 34 -14.46 -3.51 8.89
CA TYR A 34 -14.11 -4.63 8.01
C TYR A 34 -13.73 -5.89 8.80
N SER A 35 -12.89 -5.74 9.83
CA SER A 35 -12.51 -6.87 10.70
C SER A 35 -13.70 -7.47 11.43
N SER A 36 -14.61 -6.65 11.95
CA SER A 36 -15.81 -7.10 12.67
C SER A 36 -16.80 -7.82 11.75
N ILE A 37 -17.01 -7.33 10.52
CA ILE A 37 -17.88 -7.98 9.53
C ILE A 37 -17.33 -9.36 9.16
N GLY A 38 -16.03 -9.46 8.86
CA GLY A 38 -15.40 -10.74 8.52
C GLY A 38 -15.51 -11.76 9.65
N LEU A 39 -15.27 -11.33 10.89
CA LEU A 39 -15.40 -12.17 12.08
C LEU A 39 -16.86 -12.57 12.33
N GLY A 40 -17.80 -11.63 12.20
CA GLY A 40 -19.23 -11.88 12.39
C GLY A 40 -19.80 -12.88 11.38
N LEU A 41 -19.47 -12.73 10.09
CA LEU A 41 -19.88 -13.68 9.05
C LEU A 41 -19.27 -15.07 9.27
N SER A 42 -18.02 -15.15 9.72
CA SER A 42 -17.35 -16.42 10.04
C SER A 42 -18.05 -17.15 11.18
N ILE A 43 -18.36 -16.43 12.28
CA ILE A 43 -19.09 -17.00 13.42
C ILE A 43 -20.51 -17.40 13.02
N ALA A 44 -21.23 -16.55 12.27
CA ALA A 44 -22.58 -16.83 11.81
C ALA A 44 -22.65 -18.09 10.95
N LYS A 45 -21.67 -18.32 10.07
CA LYS A 45 -21.62 -19.52 9.23
C LYS A 45 -21.34 -20.80 10.02
N VAL A 46 -20.57 -20.71 11.10
CA VAL A 46 -20.34 -21.85 12.02
C VAL A 46 -21.57 -22.11 12.90
N ALA A 47 -22.21 -21.07 13.42
CA ALA A 47 -23.40 -21.18 14.26
C ALA A 47 -24.65 -21.65 13.49
N GLY A 48 -24.70 -21.40 12.17
CA GLY A 48 -25.82 -21.77 11.30
C GLY A 48 -25.98 -23.27 11.02
N GLY A 49 -25.09 -24.13 11.53
CA GLY A 49 -25.25 -25.60 11.45
C GLY A 49 -25.16 -26.19 10.04
N GLU A 50 -24.79 -25.39 9.03
CA GLU A 50 -24.44 -25.89 7.71
C GLU A 50 -23.29 -26.90 7.85
N PRO A 51 -23.30 -28.04 7.14
CA PRO A 51 -22.20 -28.99 7.14
C PRO A 51 -20.99 -28.38 6.42
N VAL A 52 -20.30 -27.46 7.10
CA VAL A 52 -19.07 -26.84 6.61
C VAL A 52 -17.97 -27.88 6.72
N ARG A 53 -17.52 -28.41 5.58
CA ARG A 53 -16.36 -29.32 5.53
C ARG A 53 -15.08 -28.51 5.77
N THR A 54 -14.84 -28.13 7.02
CA THR A 54 -13.59 -27.48 7.44
C THR A 54 -12.50 -28.55 7.61
N THR A 55 -11.48 -28.54 6.76
CA THR A 55 -10.28 -29.35 6.95
C THR A 55 -9.18 -28.48 7.56
N LEU A 56 -8.26 -29.08 8.32
CA LEU A 56 -7.07 -28.39 8.87
C LEU A 56 -6.26 -27.64 7.79
N THR A 57 -6.35 -28.08 6.53
CA THR A 57 -5.70 -27.49 5.35
C THR A 57 -6.65 -26.58 4.53
N GLY A 58 -7.79 -26.17 5.09
CA GLY A 58 -8.75 -25.27 4.45
C GLY A 58 -9.78 -25.98 3.56
N VAL A 59 -10.21 -25.31 2.50
CA VAL A 59 -11.26 -25.78 1.56
C VAL A 59 -10.84 -27.13 0.94
N THR A 60 -11.77 -28.09 0.92
CA THR A 60 -11.55 -29.42 0.33
C THR A 60 -11.44 -29.31 -1.19
N VAL A 61 -10.41 -29.94 -1.76
CA VAL A 61 -10.24 -30.04 -3.22
C VAL A 61 -11.43 -30.82 -3.80
N GLY A 62 -12.11 -30.25 -4.80
CA GLY A 62 -13.21 -30.92 -5.51
C GLY A 62 -14.64 -30.42 -5.24
N VAL A 63 -14.86 -29.44 -4.35
CA VAL A 63 -16.18 -28.79 -4.22
C VAL A 63 -16.26 -27.50 -5.05
N ASP A 64 -15.17 -26.71 -5.11
CA ASP A 64 -15.12 -25.45 -5.91
C ASP A 64 -13.73 -25.12 -6.52
N VAL A 65 -12.67 -25.86 -6.16
CA VAL A 65 -11.29 -25.58 -6.59
C VAL A 65 -10.49 -26.85 -6.88
N SER A 66 -9.72 -26.82 -7.97
CA SER A 66 -8.74 -27.86 -8.33
C SER A 66 -7.53 -27.84 -7.38
N GLY A 67 -6.83 -28.97 -7.24
CA GLY A 67 -5.62 -29.08 -6.40
C GLY A 67 -4.50 -28.14 -6.87
N SER A 68 -4.34 -27.94 -8.17
CA SER A 68 -3.38 -26.99 -8.74
C SER A 68 -3.77 -25.54 -8.41
N GLU A 69 -5.04 -25.19 -8.61
CA GLU A 69 -5.59 -23.86 -8.32
C GLU A 69 -5.37 -23.48 -6.85
N LYS A 70 -5.57 -24.45 -5.94
CA LYS A 70 -5.33 -24.27 -4.51
C LYS A 70 -3.87 -23.92 -4.19
N ILE A 71 -2.92 -24.60 -4.83
CA ILE A 71 -1.48 -24.34 -4.63
C ILE A 71 -1.12 -22.93 -5.12
N TRP A 72 -1.57 -22.57 -6.31
CA TRP A 72 -1.27 -21.27 -6.89
C TRP A 72 -1.87 -20.10 -6.09
N ARG A 73 -3.13 -20.23 -5.66
CA ARG A 73 -3.77 -19.26 -4.76
C ARG A 73 -3.05 -19.15 -3.41
N THR A 74 -2.49 -20.25 -2.91
CA THR A 74 -1.69 -20.22 -1.68
C THR A 74 -0.42 -19.40 -1.88
N PHE A 75 0.28 -19.59 -3.00
CA PHE A 75 1.47 -18.80 -3.32
C PHE A 75 1.18 -17.32 -3.53
N GLN A 76 0.08 -16.99 -4.21
CA GLN A 76 -0.39 -15.62 -4.34
C GLN A 76 -0.68 -14.99 -2.97
N ALA A 77 -1.39 -15.70 -2.08
CA ALA A 77 -1.71 -15.21 -0.75
C ALA A 77 -0.46 -14.88 0.09
N ILE A 78 0.66 -15.59 -0.12
CA ILE A 78 1.95 -15.23 0.52
C ILE A 78 2.42 -13.83 0.07
N GLY A 79 2.25 -13.50 -1.21
CA GLY A 79 2.56 -12.17 -1.75
C GLY A 79 1.66 -11.08 -1.17
N ASP A 80 0.36 -11.37 -1.05
CA ASP A 80 -0.61 -10.44 -0.43
C ASP A 80 -0.29 -10.16 1.04
N ILE A 81 0.12 -11.20 1.79
CA ILE A 81 0.59 -11.07 3.17
C ILE A 81 1.85 -10.21 3.20
N ALA A 82 2.82 -10.45 2.31
CA ALA A 82 4.05 -9.68 2.24
C ALA A 82 3.78 -8.19 1.97
N PHE A 83 2.80 -7.88 1.12
CA PHE A 83 2.33 -6.51 0.90
C PHE A 83 1.76 -5.86 2.17
N ALA A 84 0.95 -6.60 2.94
CA ALA A 84 0.38 -6.09 4.19
C ALA A 84 1.46 -5.73 5.26
N TYR A 85 2.60 -6.44 5.27
CA TYR A 85 3.72 -6.17 6.18
C TYR A 85 4.66 -5.03 5.75
N ALA A 86 4.34 -4.31 4.67
CA ALA A 86 5.13 -3.17 4.20
C ALA A 86 5.20 -2.00 5.21
N TYR A 87 4.36 -1.98 6.26
CA TYR A 87 4.38 -0.95 7.31
C TYR A 87 5.73 -0.82 8.03
N SER A 88 6.53 -1.88 8.07
CA SER A 88 7.86 -1.88 8.70
C SER A 88 8.78 -0.80 8.12
N THR A 89 8.72 -0.56 6.81
CA THR A 89 9.49 0.49 6.13
C THR A 89 9.04 1.89 6.54
N VAL A 90 7.73 2.10 6.64
CA VAL A 90 7.11 3.36 7.09
C VAL A 90 7.50 3.66 8.53
N LEU A 91 7.54 2.64 9.39
CA LEU A 91 7.94 2.79 10.80
C LEU A 91 9.39 3.27 10.92
N VAL A 92 10.32 2.73 10.13
CA VAL A 92 11.72 3.19 10.08
C VAL A 92 11.80 4.63 9.59
N GLU A 93 11.02 5.02 8.58
CA GLU A 93 11.00 6.40 8.08
C GLU A 93 10.48 7.39 9.14
N ILE A 94 9.44 7.02 9.87
CA ILE A 94 8.89 7.85 10.97
C ILE A 94 9.93 8.00 12.08
N GLN A 95 10.61 6.92 12.47
CA GLN A 95 11.68 6.96 13.48
C GLN A 95 12.86 7.81 13.02
N ALA A 96 13.33 7.64 11.78
CA ALA A 96 14.41 8.44 11.22
C ALA A 96 14.05 9.92 11.16
N ARG A 97 12.79 10.25 10.85
CA ARG A 97 12.32 11.65 10.86
C ARG A 97 12.35 12.24 12.26
N HIS A 98 11.95 11.48 13.28
CA HIS A 98 12.01 11.95 14.67
C HIS A 98 13.44 12.33 15.08
N ASP A 99 14.42 11.47 14.77
CA ASP A 99 15.84 11.72 15.09
C ASP A 99 16.44 12.90 14.30
N GLN A 100 15.99 13.13 13.05
CA GLN A 100 16.46 14.26 12.22
C GLN A 100 15.86 15.61 12.62
N ILE A 101 14.74 15.62 13.35
CA ILE A 101 14.05 16.86 13.70
C ILE A 101 14.86 17.68 14.73
N GLU A 102 15.57 17.07 15.67
CA GLU A 102 16.38 17.79 16.68
C GLU A 102 17.48 18.67 16.07
N PRO A 103 18.43 18.16 15.26
CA PRO A 103 19.49 18.98 14.68
C PRO A 103 18.94 20.02 13.69
N THR A 104 17.86 19.68 12.98
CA THR A 104 17.21 20.61 12.04
C THR A 104 16.54 21.77 12.80
N ARG A 105 15.96 21.53 13.99
CA ARG A 105 15.37 22.60 14.80
C ARG A 105 16.40 23.58 15.32
N GLU A 106 17.57 23.09 15.72
CA GLU A 106 18.67 23.96 16.17
C GLU A 106 19.19 24.83 15.02
N GLN A 107 19.39 24.26 13.83
CA GLN A 107 19.81 25.02 12.65
C GLN A 107 18.76 26.04 12.19
N ILE A 108 17.48 25.69 12.23
CA ILE A 108 16.39 26.64 11.94
C ILE A 108 16.36 27.76 12.99
N ASN A 109 16.61 27.46 14.27
CA ASN A 109 16.65 28.48 15.32
C ASN A 109 17.85 29.43 15.12
N GLU A 110 19.02 28.93 14.69
CA GLU A 110 20.17 29.75 14.31
C GLU A 110 19.90 30.58 13.04
N GLU A 111 19.34 29.97 12.00
CA GLU A 111 19.02 30.66 10.74
C GLU A 111 17.87 31.68 10.91
N SER A 112 16.97 31.46 11.87
CA SER A 112 15.91 32.42 12.23
C SER A 112 16.42 33.72 12.85
N ASN A 113 17.67 33.73 13.36
CA ASN A 113 18.35 34.95 13.79
C ASN A 113 18.93 35.75 12.61
N HIS A 114 18.95 35.20 11.39
CA HIS A 114 19.28 35.94 10.17
C HIS A 114 18.01 36.36 9.42
N PRO A 115 17.90 37.62 8.97
CA PRO A 115 16.75 38.05 8.16
C PRO A 115 16.69 37.25 6.86
N ARG A 116 15.57 36.56 6.62
CA ARG A 116 15.35 35.70 5.44
C ARG A 116 15.52 36.52 4.15
N GLN A 117 16.47 36.10 3.33
CA GLN A 117 16.80 36.74 2.06
C GLN A 117 16.46 35.81 0.89
N TRP A 118 15.19 35.44 0.73
CA TRP A 118 14.75 34.65 -0.42
C TRP A 118 14.01 35.57 -1.41
N PRO A 119 14.45 35.67 -2.67
CA PRO A 119 13.74 36.43 -3.69
C PRO A 119 12.46 35.69 -4.11
N ASP A 120 11.32 36.37 -4.01
CA ASP A 120 10.02 35.86 -4.43
C ASP A 120 10.01 35.56 -5.94
N SER A 121 10.13 34.28 -6.29
CA SER A 121 9.98 33.83 -7.67
C SER A 121 8.49 33.78 -8.05
N LYS A 122 8.04 34.76 -8.84
CA LYS A 122 6.66 34.88 -9.39
C LYS A 122 6.17 33.66 -10.19
N PHE A 123 7.05 32.72 -10.53
CA PHE A 123 6.74 31.51 -11.29
C PHE A 123 6.08 30.41 -10.44
N ILE A 124 6.24 30.47 -9.11
CA ILE A 124 5.67 29.49 -8.16
C ILE A 124 4.36 30.00 -7.51
N THR A 125 4.14 31.32 -7.50
CA THR A 125 3.09 32.04 -6.74
C THR A 125 1.97 32.65 -7.58
N ARG A 126 1.77 32.25 -8.85
CA ARG A 126 0.57 32.69 -9.59
C ARG A 126 -0.66 31.92 -9.11
N GLU A 127 -1.18 32.38 -7.98
CA GLU A 127 -2.38 31.89 -7.34
C GLU A 127 -3.58 32.63 -7.93
N HIS A 128 -4.47 31.91 -8.61
CA HIS A 128 -5.76 32.48 -9.02
C HIS A 128 -6.73 32.32 -7.85
N ALA A 129 -7.12 33.45 -7.26
CA ALA A 129 -8.19 33.53 -6.29
C ALA A 129 -9.51 33.24 -7.00
N VAL A 130 -10.08 32.06 -6.73
CA VAL A 130 -11.43 31.71 -7.20
C VAL A 130 -12.36 31.87 -6.00
N ASP A 131 -13.27 32.84 -6.09
CA ASP A 131 -14.34 33.01 -5.12
C ASP A 131 -15.42 31.95 -5.36
N ILE A 132 -15.55 31.03 -4.40
CA ILE A 132 -16.61 30.02 -4.41
C ILE A 132 -17.71 30.51 -3.47
N PRO A 133 -18.95 30.73 -3.98
CA PRO A 133 -20.06 31.15 -3.12
C PRO A 133 -20.27 30.10 -2.02
N CYS A 134 -20.27 30.55 -0.76
CA CYS A 134 -20.36 29.82 0.52
C CYS A 134 -19.08 29.37 1.24
N TYR A 135 -17.89 29.34 0.65
CA TYR A 135 -16.70 28.76 1.34
C TYR A 135 -15.41 29.63 1.33
N GLY A 136 -15.47 30.84 0.76
CA GLY A 136 -14.37 31.81 0.80
C GLY A 136 -13.41 31.73 -0.38
N VAL A 137 -12.39 32.59 -0.36
CA VAL A 137 -11.44 32.80 -1.46
C VAL A 137 -10.40 31.67 -1.49
N TYR A 138 -10.36 30.89 -2.57
CA TYR A 138 -9.39 29.79 -2.72
C TYR A 138 -8.26 30.16 -3.67
N TYR A 139 -7.02 30.05 -3.19
CA TYR A 139 -5.80 30.21 -3.97
C TYR A 139 -5.44 28.88 -4.63
N LEU A 140 -5.86 28.67 -5.88
CA LEU A 140 -5.60 27.42 -6.59
C LEU A 140 -4.43 27.56 -7.57
N ASN A 141 -3.49 26.61 -7.50
CA ASN A 141 -2.44 26.46 -8.51
C ASN A 141 -2.96 25.49 -9.59
N LEU A 142 -3.35 26.03 -10.75
CA LEU A 142 -3.95 25.27 -11.86
C LEU A 142 -3.10 24.06 -12.29
N PHE A 143 -1.78 24.17 -12.24
CA PHE A 143 -0.88 23.07 -12.59
C PHE A 143 -0.99 21.91 -11.60
N ARG A 144 -0.98 22.19 -10.29
CA ARG A 144 -1.18 21.17 -9.25
C ARG A 144 -2.58 20.57 -9.32
N LEU A 145 -3.58 21.41 -9.61
CA LEU A 145 -4.98 21.01 -9.74
C LEU A 145 -5.19 19.99 -10.87
N VAL A 146 -4.71 20.32 -12.07
CA VAL A 146 -4.80 19.47 -13.26
C VAL A 146 -4.02 18.17 -13.03
N TRP A 147 -2.81 18.26 -12.48
CA TRP A 147 -2.01 17.06 -12.23
C TRP A 147 -2.67 16.10 -11.24
N ARG A 148 -3.23 16.61 -10.13
CA ARG A 148 -3.85 15.80 -9.07
C ARG A 148 -5.16 15.18 -9.54
N THR A 149 -5.98 15.92 -10.29
CA THR A 149 -7.21 15.38 -10.89
C THR A 149 -6.91 14.37 -11.98
N ALA A 150 -5.92 14.62 -12.85
CA ALA A 150 -5.47 13.67 -13.86
C ALA A 150 -4.97 12.36 -13.21
N TYR A 151 -4.18 12.44 -12.13
CA TYR A 151 -3.73 11.27 -11.39
C TYR A 151 -4.88 10.43 -10.82
N VAL A 152 -5.88 11.07 -10.20
CA VAL A 152 -7.05 10.37 -9.66
C VAL A 152 -7.88 9.74 -10.77
N VAL A 153 -8.07 10.42 -11.91
CA VAL A 153 -8.81 9.87 -13.05
C VAL A 153 -8.08 8.67 -13.65
N VAL A 154 -6.76 8.76 -13.85
CA VAL A 154 -5.94 7.65 -14.38
C VAL A 154 -5.99 6.44 -13.44
N THR A 155 -5.83 6.64 -12.13
CA THR A 155 -5.88 5.53 -11.16
C THR A 155 -7.28 4.92 -11.06
N ALA A 156 -8.34 5.72 -11.13
CA ALA A 156 -9.71 5.22 -11.16
C ALA A 156 -10.03 4.41 -12.42
N VAL A 157 -9.58 4.86 -13.59
CA VAL A 157 -9.74 4.13 -14.86
C VAL A 157 -8.94 2.82 -14.82
N ALA A 158 -7.70 2.84 -14.33
CA ALA A 158 -6.90 1.63 -14.15
C ALA A 158 -7.62 0.61 -13.23
N ALA A 159 -8.20 1.07 -12.11
CA ALA A 159 -8.97 0.22 -11.20
C ALA A 159 -10.23 -0.38 -11.83
N MET A 160 -10.88 0.33 -12.77
CA MET A 160 -12.02 -0.21 -13.51
C MET A 160 -11.63 -1.23 -14.58
N ILE A 161 -10.48 -1.04 -15.23
CA ILE A 161 -9.94 -1.95 -16.26
C ILE A 161 -9.42 -3.23 -15.62
N PHE A 162 -8.85 -3.15 -14.42
CA PHE A 162 -8.19 -4.25 -13.73
C PHE A 162 -8.88 -4.58 -12.39
N PRO A 163 -10.01 -5.31 -12.40
CA PRO A 163 -10.77 -5.61 -11.17
C PRO A 163 -10.13 -6.70 -10.29
N PHE A 164 -9.06 -7.36 -10.73
CA PHE A 164 -8.36 -8.42 -9.98
C PHE A 164 -7.22 -7.85 -9.12
N PHE A 165 -7.60 -7.05 -8.12
CA PHE A 165 -6.67 -6.35 -7.24
C PHE A 165 -5.69 -7.28 -6.50
N ASN A 166 -6.15 -8.46 -6.06
CA ASN A 166 -5.32 -9.41 -5.30
C ASN A 166 -4.18 -9.99 -6.13
N ASP A 167 -4.34 -10.23 -7.44
CA ASP A 167 -3.25 -10.74 -8.27
C ASP A 167 -2.14 -9.69 -8.42
N PHE A 168 -2.52 -8.41 -8.53
CA PHE A 168 -1.57 -7.31 -8.59
C PHE A 168 -0.89 -7.03 -7.26
N LEU A 169 -1.63 -7.06 -6.15
CA LEU A 169 -1.05 -6.89 -4.82
C LEU A 169 -0.04 -7.99 -4.50
N GLY A 170 -0.36 -9.24 -4.81
CA GLY A 170 0.56 -10.35 -4.62
C GLY A 170 1.87 -10.17 -5.41
N LEU A 171 1.77 -9.67 -6.64
CA LEU A 171 2.94 -9.39 -7.48
C LEU A 171 3.78 -8.22 -6.96
N ILE A 172 3.13 -7.10 -6.63
CA ILE A 172 3.80 -5.92 -6.05
C ILE A 172 4.45 -6.30 -4.73
N GLY A 173 3.71 -6.97 -3.85
CA GLY A 173 4.18 -7.46 -2.56
C GLY A 173 5.40 -8.36 -2.69
N ALA A 174 5.34 -9.38 -3.56
CA ALA A 174 6.48 -10.25 -3.82
C ALA A 174 7.70 -9.46 -4.31
N GLY A 175 7.51 -8.55 -5.28
CA GLY A 175 8.58 -7.76 -5.89
C GLY A 175 9.19 -6.72 -4.95
N SER A 176 8.39 -6.06 -4.12
CA SER A 176 8.87 -5.04 -3.17
C SER A 176 9.45 -5.64 -1.91
N PHE A 177 8.93 -6.79 -1.46
CA PHE A 177 9.31 -7.41 -0.19
C PHE A 177 10.80 -7.78 -0.16
N TRP A 178 11.27 -8.61 -1.10
CA TRP A 178 12.67 -9.05 -1.06
C TRP A 178 13.69 -7.89 -1.08
N PRO A 179 13.67 -6.94 -2.03
CA PRO A 179 14.69 -5.89 -2.07
C PRO A 179 14.56 -4.90 -0.92
N LEU A 180 13.35 -4.47 -0.55
CA LEU A 180 13.14 -3.36 0.40
C LEU A 180 13.06 -3.82 1.86
N THR A 181 12.42 -4.96 2.15
CA THR A 181 12.18 -5.38 3.54
C THR A 181 13.20 -6.39 4.05
N VAL A 182 13.83 -7.16 3.14
CA VAL A 182 14.77 -8.23 3.54
C VAL A 182 16.20 -7.92 3.12
N TYR A 183 16.47 -7.75 1.83
CA TYR A 183 17.83 -7.57 1.30
C TYR A 183 18.47 -6.28 1.83
N PHE A 184 17.81 -5.14 1.65
CA PHE A 184 18.38 -3.84 2.02
C PHE A 184 18.68 -3.72 3.52
N PRO A 185 17.78 -4.07 4.45
CA PRO A 185 18.08 -4.02 5.89
C PRO A 185 19.18 -5.00 6.31
N ILE A 186 19.28 -6.18 5.68
CA ILE A 186 20.33 -7.17 5.99
C ILE A 186 21.70 -6.64 5.57
N GLU A 187 21.84 -6.09 4.36
CA GLU A 187 23.11 -5.50 3.91
C GLU A 187 23.49 -4.29 4.76
N MET A 188 22.52 -3.45 5.13
CA MET A 188 22.74 -2.33 6.04
C MET A 188 23.24 -2.81 7.41
N HIS A 189 22.61 -3.83 7.97
CA HIS A 189 23.03 -4.39 9.27
C HIS A 189 24.46 -4.93 9.21
N ILE A 190 24.82 -5.64 8.14
CA ILE A 190 26.18 -6.17 7.93
C ILE A 190 27.20 -5.03 7.77
N ALA A 191 26.84 -3.96 7.05
CA ALA A 191 27.71 -2.79 6.88
C ALA A 191 27.92 -2.02 8.19
N GLN A 192 26.89 -1.89 9.02
CA GLN A 192 26.98 -1.19 10.31
C GLN A 192 27.78 -1.98 11.35
N THR A 193 27.58 -3.30 11.41
CA THR A 193 28.22 -4.16 12.43
C THR A 193 29.60 -4.68 12.03
N ASN A 194 30.08 -4.35 10.82
CA ASN A 194 31.37 -4.80 10.27
C ASN A 194 31.63 -6.29 10.52
N LEU A 195 30.62 -7.14 10.29
CA LEU A 195 30.71 -8.56 10.59
C LEU A 195 31.82 -9.22 9.76
N PRO A 196 32.68 -10.07 10.37
CA PRO A 196 33.68 -10.79 9.61
C PRO A 196 32.98 -11.70 8.60
N LYS A 197 33.42 -11.62 7.35
CA LYS A 197 32.93 -12.48 6.27
C LYS A 197 33.07 -13.94 6.71
N TYR A 198 32.03 -14.75 6.48
CA TYR A 198 31.89 -16.15 6.94
C TYR A 198 31.63 -16.39 8.44
N SER A 199 31.34 -15.35 9.23
CA SER A 199 30.80 -15.57 10.59
C SER A 199 29.48 -16.34 10.55
N PHE A 200 29.20 -17.17 11.55
CA PHE A 200 27.94 -17.94 11.66
C PHE A 200 26.69 -17.05 11.52
N ARG A 201 26.71 -15.86 12.16
CA ARG A 201 25.63 -14.86 12.04
C ARG A 201 25.50 -14.30 10.62
N TRP A 202 26.63 -14.04 9.94
CA TRP A 202 26.66 -13.53 8.58
C TRP A 202 26.10 -14.56 7.58
N THR A 203 26.53 -15.82 7.70
CA THR A 203 26.06 -16.91 6.86
C THR A 203 24.56 -17.16 7.06
N TRP A 204 24.09 -17.13 8.30
CA TRP A 204 22.66 -17.27 8.60
C TRP A 204 21.81 -16.14 7.99
N LEU A 205 22.25 -14.88 8.11
CA LEU A 205 21.56 -13.72 7.51
C LEU A 205 21.49 -13.82 5.98
N LYS A 206 22.56 -14.28 5.32
CA LYS A 206 22.56 -14.50 3.87
C LYS A 206 21.65 -15.66 3.47
N ILE A 207 21.66 -16.77 4.20
CA ILE A 207 20.75 -17.90 3.96
C ILE A 207 19.29 -17.44 4.09
N LEU A 208 18.95 -16.66 5.12
CA LEU A 208 17.62 -16.10 5.31
C LEU A 208 17.20 -15.21 4.11
N SER A 209 18.11 -14.35 3.63
CA SER A 209 17.85 -13.50 2.46
C SER A 209 17.60 -14.31 1.19
N TRP A 210 18.40 -15.35 0.94
CA TRP A 210 18.23 -16.25 -0.20
C TRP A 210 16.95 -17.10 -0.09
N ALA A 211 16.61 -17.57 1.10
CA ALA A 211 15.35 -18.29 1.34
C ALA A 211 14.14 -17.38 1.06
N CYS A 212 14.19 -16.14 1.53
CA CYS A 212 13.17 -15.13 1.25
C CYS A 212 13.06 -14.79 -0.24
N LEU A 213 14.19 -14.72 -0.96
CA LEU A 213 14.19 -14.56 -2.42
C LEU A 213 13.41 -15.69 -3.09
N ILE A 214 13.64 -16.94 -2.70
CA ILE A 214 12.91 -18.09 -3.25
C ILE A 214 11.41 -17.98 -2.97
N VAL A 215 11.02 -17.63 -1.74
CA VAL A 215 9.60 -17.45 -1.38
C VAL A 215 8.96 -16.33 -2.20
N SER A 216 9.65 -15.20 -2.38
CA SER A 216 9.20 -14.09 -3.22
C SER A 216 9.03 -14.51 -4.69
N LEU A 217 9.98 -15.27 -5.25
CA LEU A 217 9.85 -15.79 -6.63
C LEU A 217 8.66 -16.73 -6.80
N ILE A 218 8.40 -17.59 -5.82
CA ILE A 218 7.23 -18.50 -5.83
C ILE A 218 5.93 -17.70 -5.72
N ALA A 219 5.88 -16.70 -4.83
CA ALA A 219 4.72 -15.82 -4.67
C ALA A 219 4.44 -14.99 -5.95
N ALA A 220 5.50 -14.51 -6.59
CA ALA A 220 5.41 -13.82 -7.88
C ALA A 220 4.86 -14.76 -8.97
N ALA A 221 5.36 -16.00 -9.05
CA ALA A 221 4.86 -16.99 -10.00
C ALA A 221 3.37 -17.32 -9.79
N GLY A 222 2.94 -17.48 -8.52
CA GLY A 222 1.53 -17.66 -8.19
C GLY A 222 0.65 -16.47 -8.56
N SER A 223 1.12 -15.26 -8.30
CA SER A 223 0.40 -14.02 -8.65
C SER A 223 0.30 -13.83 -10.16
N VAL A 224 1.35 -14.16 -10.93
CA VAL A 224 1.32 -14.12 -12.41
C VAL A 224 0.36 -15.17 -12.97
N GLN A 225 0.34 -16.38 -12.40
CA GLN A 225 -0.57 -17.42 -12.86
C GLN A 225 -2.04 -17.07 -12.56
N GLY A 226 -2.32 -16.50 -11.37
CA GLY A 226 -3.63 -15.94 -11.03
C GLY A 226 -4.03 -14.81 -11.99
N LEU A 227 -3.12 -13.88 -12.25
CA LEU A 227 -3.31 -12.76 -13.17
C LEU A 227 -3.70 -13.22 -14.58
N ILE A 228 -2.99 -14.22 -15.14
CA ILE A 228 -3.28 -14.78 -16.47
C ILE A 228 -4.66 -15.45 -16.49
N GLN A 229 -5.03 -16.17 -15.42
CA GLN A 229 -6.31 -16.84 -15.33
C GLN A 229 -7.48 -15.83 -15.22
N SER A 230 -7.28 -14.78 -14.43
CA SER A 230 -8.20 -13.65 -14.29
C SER A 230 -8.39 -12.91 -15.62
N LEU A 231 -7.30 -12.65 -16.35
CA LEU A 231 -7.33 -12.01 -17.67
C LEU A 231 -8.07 -12.84 -18.73
N LYS A 232 -7.90 -14.16 -18.74
CA LYS A 232 -8.61 -15.06 -19.68
C LYS A 232 -10.11 -15.10 -19.44
N THR A 233 -10.52 -14.94 -18.18
CA THR A 233 -11.92 -14.96 -17.76
C THR A 233 -12.58 -13.59 -17.91
N TYR A 234 -11.77 -12.53 -17.93
CA TYR A 234 -12.24 -11.16 -18.00
C TYR A 234 -12.81 -10.82 -19.39
N LYS A 235 -14.13 -10.62 -19.44
CA LYS A 235 -14.80 -9.95 -20.57
C LYS A 235 -15.02 -8.49 -20.19
N PRO A 236 -14.38 -7.53 -20.86
CA PRO A 236 -14.57 -6.12 -20.52
C PRO A 236 -16.05 -5.74 -20.69
N PHE A 237 -16.63 -5.16 -19.64
CA PHE A 237 -17.98 -4.57 -19.58
C PHE A 237 -19.19 -5.53 -19.62
N GLN A 238 -19.02 -6.83 -19.34
CA GLN A 238 -20.16 -7.71 -19.07
C GLN A 238 -20.37 -7.85 -17.55
N THR A 239 -21.52 -7.36 -17.06
CA THR A 239 -21.99 -7.62 -15.70
C THR A 239 -22.29 -9.11 -15.57
N GLN A 240 -21.61 -9.81 -14.65
CA GLN A 240 -22.08 -11.12 -14.20
C GLN A 240 -23.39 -10.89 -13.43
N GLU A 241 -24.51 -11.31 -14.00
CA GLU A 241 -25.77 -11.47 -13.27
C GLU A 241 -25.68 -12.60 -12.23
#